data_AF-A0A9X1HKL7-F1
#
_entry.id   AF-A0A9X1HKL7-F1
#
_cell.length_a   1.000
_cell.length_b   1.000
_cell.length_c   1.000
_cell.angle_alpha   90.00
_cell.angle_beta   90.00
_cell.angle_gamma   90.00
#
_symmetry.space_group_name_H-M   'P 1'
#
loop_
_entity.id
_entity.type
_entity.pdbx_description
1 polymer ?
#
loop_
_entity_poly.entity_id
_entity_poly.type
_entity_poly.pdbx_seq_one_letter_code
_entity_poly.pdbx_strand_id
1 'polypeptide(L)'
;MTCKKLLVAAFILIISSTVAFSQEKVRWLTFEEAVELSKTEKKKIFIDVYTDWCGWCKVMDKNTFSDPEIAAYLNDNFYPVKFNAEQKEDVSFRGATYSFVSSGSRGYHELAAGLLNNKLSFPTVVFLDEDFRIISPVPGYHKPDFFQKVVTYFGDDHYQETSWKEFEKNYTK
;
A
#
# COMPACT_ATOMS: atom_id res chain seq x y z
N MET A 1 -10.18 -42.08 66.36
CA MET A 1 -9.88 -40.68 66.01
C MET A 1 -9.49 -40.62 64.56
N THR A 2 -10.41 -40.17 63.72
CA THR A 2 -10.35 -40.17 62.26
C THR A 2 -9.57 -38.95 61.77
N CYS A 3 -8.39 -39.16 61.18
CA CYS A 3 -7.65 -38.09 60.52
C CYS A 3 -8.18 -37.94 59.08
N LYS A 4 -8.88 -36.83 58.83
CA LYS A 4 -9.47 -36.47 57.55
C LYS A 4 -8.76 -35.21 57.05
N LYS A 5 -8.42 -35.19 55.75
CA LYS A 5 -7.98 -34.04 54.91
C LYS A 5 -6.47 -33.72 55.07
N LEU A 6 -5.72 -33.29 54.05
CA LEU A 6 -6.06 -32.59 52.81
C LEU A 6 -5.28 -33.18 51.63
N LEU A 7 -5.97 -33.53 50.54
CA LEU A 7 -5.38 -33.57 49.20
C LEU A 7 -5.30 -32.12 48.69
N VAL A 8 -4.09 -31.55 48.66
CA VAL A 8 -3.84 -30.28 47.98
C VAL A 8 -3.68 -30.60 46.50
N ALA A 9 -4.78 -30.55 45.75
CA ALA A 9 -4.75 -30.55 44.30
C ALA A 9 -4.23 -29.18 43.85
N ALA A 10 -2.92 -29.10 43.56
CA ALA A 10 -2.32 -27.95 42.91
C ALA A 10 -2.83 -27.88 41.46
N PHE A 11 -3.90 -27.12 41.25
CA PHE A 11 -4.41 -26.80 39.92
C PHE A 11 -3.45 -25.77 39.30
N ILE A 12 -2.44 -26.25 38.56
CA ILE A 12 -1.56 -25.40 37.76
C ILE A 12 -2.43 -24.77 36.67
N LEU A 13 -2.81 -23.51 36.88
CA LEU A 13 -3.52 -22.71 35.90
C LEU A 13 -2.51 -22.34 34.81
N ILE A 14 -2.42 -23.17 33.76
CA ILE A 14 -1.66 -22.86 32.55
C ILE A 14 -2.40 -21.71 31.87
N ILE A 15 -1.97 -20.48 32.15
CA ILE A 15 -2.40 -19.29 31.42
C ILE A 15 -1.78 -19.41 30.02
N SER A 16 -2.50 -20.06 29.11
CA SER A 16 -2.15 -20.08 27.69
C SER A 16 -2.42 -18.69 27.13
N SER A 17 -1.42 -17.82 27.18
CA SER A 17 -1.46 -16.52 26.53
C SER A 17 -1.47 -16.76 25.02
N THR A 18 -2.66 -16.80 24.43
CA THR A 18 -2.84 -16.76 23.00
C THR A 18 -2.34 -15.41 22.52
N VAL A 19 -1.12 -15.36 21.97
CA VAL A 19 -0.64 -14.20 21.22
C VAL A 19 -1.55 -14.10 19.99
N ALA A 20 -2.49 -13.16 20.03
CA ALA A 20 -3.30 -12.83 18.87
C ALA A 20 -2.36 -12.20 17.83
N PHE A 21 -1.96 -12.97 16.82
CA PHE A 21 -1.28 -12.45 15.65
C PHE A 21 -2.27 -11.53 14.92
N SER A 22 -2.15 -10.22 15.15
CA SER A 22 -2.85 -9.22 14.36
C SER A 22 -2.24 -9.25 12.96
N GLN A 23 -3.05 -9.54 11.94
CA GLN A 23 -2.61 -9.47 10.56
C GLN A 23 -2.34 -8.01 10.22
N GLU A 24 -1.09 -7.69 9.87
CA GLU A 24 -0.73 -6.34 9.47
C GLU A 24 -1.47 -5.95 8.19
N LYS A 25 -2.00 -4.72 8.16
CA LYS A 25 -2.73 -4.15 7.04
C LYS A 25 -2.03 -2.89 6.58
N VAL A 26 -2.12 -2.59 5.29
CA VAL A 26 -1.64 -1.31 4.74
C VAL A 26 -2.38 -0.16 5.42
N ARG A 27 -1.62 0.81 5.93
CA ARG A 27 -2.10 2.02 6.59
C ARG A 27 -2.34 3.12 5.55
N TRP A 28 -3.38 2.93 4.75
CA TRP A 28 -3.73 3.86 3.68
C TRP A 28 -3.94 5.29 4.18
N LEU A 29 -3.39 6.23 3.42
CA LEU A 29 -3.52 7.67 3.61
C LEU A 29 -4.26 8.30 2.42
N THR A 30 -4.78 9.50 2.62
CA THR A 30 -5.08 10.41 1.50
C THR A 30 -3.77 10.97 0.92
N PHE A 31 -3.85 11.55 -0.28
CA PHE A 31 -2.68 12.16 -0.89
C PHE A 31 -2.17 13.34 -0.05
N GLU A 32 -3.08 14.15 0.49
CA GLU A 32 -2.79 15.30 1.34
C GLU A 32 -2.18 14.90 2.68
N GLU A 33 -2.65 13.80 3.29
CA GLU A 33 -2.04 13.25 4.51
C GLU A 33 -0.59 12.82 4.27
N ALA A 34 -0.32 12.13 3.15
CA ALA A 34 1.04 11.75 2.78
C ALA A 34 1.93 12.98 2.51
N VAL A 35 1.39 14.02 1.86
CA VAL A 35 2.10 15.29 1.66
C VAL A 35 2.41 15.99 2.98
N GLU A 36 1.48 15.98 3.94
CA GLU A 36 1.68 16.59 5.25
C GLU A 36 2.77 15.87 6.04
N LEU A 37 2.71 14.54 6.12
CA LEU A 37 3.72 13.73 6.80
C LEU A 37 5.12 13.91 6.18
N SER A 38 5.18 14.07 4.85
CA SER A 38 6.41 14.32 4.09
C SER A 38 7.10 15.65 4.43
N LYS A 39 6.45 16.56 5.17
CA LYS A 39 7.07 17.78 5.70
C LYS A 39 7.96 17.51 6.90
N THR A 40 7.65 16.48 7.68
CA THR A 40 8.37 16.14 8.92
C THR A 40 9.36 14.99 8.75
N GLU A 41 8.99 13.98 7.97
CA GLU A 41 9.83 12.80 7.73
C GLU A 41 9.85 12.53 6.22
N LYS A 42 11.05 12.43 5.64
CA LYS A 42 11.21 12.14 4.22
C LYS A 42 11.06 10.65 3.97
N LYS A 43 10.05 10.28 3.18
CA LYS A 43 9.74 8.92 2.78
C LYS A 43 9.11 8.92 1.39
N LYS A 44 9.38 7.89 0.59
CA LYS A 44 8.75 7.70 -0.72
C LYS A 44 7.23 7.56 -0.59
N ILE A 45 6.48 7.85 -1.64
CA ILE A 45 5.01 7.67 -1.66
C ILE A 45 4.67 6.55 -2.61
N PHE A 46 3.91 5.59 -2.11
CA PHE A 46 3.30 4.54 -2.91
C PHE A 46 1.82 4.89 -3.10
N ILE A 47 1.31 4.90 -4.32
CA ILE A 47 -0.08 5.28 -4.61
C ILE A 47 -0.78 4.14 -5.32
N ASP A 48 -1.83 3.57 -4.73
CA ASP A 48 -2.78 2.70 -5.42
C ASP A 48 -3.86 3.56 -6.08
N VAL A 49 -3.83 3.65 -7.41
CA VAL A 49 -4.82 4.39 -8.19
C VAL A 49 -5.90 3.41 -8.69
N TYR A 50 -7.13 3.61 -8.23
CA TYR A 50 -8.26 2.70 -8.45
C TYR A 50 -9.55 3.42 -8.85
N THR A 51 -10.59 2.66 -9.15
CA THR A 51 -11.99 3.14 -9.22
C THR A 51 -12.93 2.15 -8.53
N ASP A 52 -14.08 2.62 -8.03
CA ASP A 52 -15.00 1.78 -7.26
C ASP A 52 -15.61 0.60 -8.05
N TRP A 53 -15.73 0.78 -9.36
CA TRP A 53 -16.25 -0.23 -10.29
C TRP A 53 -15.17 -1.20 -10.79
N CYS A 54 -13.89 -0.94 -10.51
CA CYS A 54 -12.79 -1.77 -10.98
C CYS A 54 -12.71 -3.11 -10.21
N GLY A 55 -13.13 -4.19 -10.86
CA GLY A 55 -13.09 -5.54 -10.28
C GLY A 55 -11.66 -6.00 -9.95
N TRP A 56 -10.69 -5.76 -10.83
CA TRP A 56 -9.29 -6.14 -10.61
C TRP A 56 -8.61 -5.37 -9.47
N CYS A 57 -9.04 -4.14 -9.20
CA CYS A 57 -8.58 -3.36 -8.05
C CYS A 57 -9.00 -4.05 -6.74
N LYS A 58 -10.25 -4.53 -6.65
CA LYS A 58 -10.74 -5.30 -5.49
C LYS A 58 -10.00 -6.63 -5.32
N VAL A 59 -9.61 -7.27 -6.43
CA VAL A 59 -8.77 -8.49 -6.39
C VAL A 59 -7.36 -8.17 -5.86
N MET A 60 -6.76 -7.05 -6.28
CA MET A 60 -5.47 -6.58 -5.80
C MET A 60 -5.51 -6.26 -4.30
N ASP A 61 -6.53 -5.54 -3.84
CA ASP A 61 -6.76 -5.25 -2.42
C ASP A 61 -6.83 -6.53 -1.59
N LYS A 62 -7.62 -7.51 -2.07
CA LYS A 62 -7.88 -8.75 -1.32
C LYS A 62 -6.70 -9.70 -1.32
N ASN A 63 -5.95 -9.80 -2.42
CA ASN A 63 -4.93 -10.83 -2.55
C ASN A 63 -3.52 -10.30 -2.29
N THR A 64 -3.24 -9.04 -2.65
CA THR A 64 -1.89 -8.48 -2.69
C THR A 64 -1.65 -7.53 -1.53
N PHE A 65 -2.51 -6.54 -1.33
CA PHE A 65 -2.34 -5.58 -0.23
C PHE A 65 -2.78 -6.11 1.14
N SER A 66 -3.42 -7.28 1.19
CA SER A 66 -3.74 -7.99 2.43
C SER A 66 -2.64 -8.97 2.86
N ASP A 67 -1.64 -9.20 2.00
CA ASP A 67 -0.49 -10.01 2.35
C ASP A 67 0.31 -9.29 3.45
N PRO A 68 0.59 -9.94 4.60
CA PRO A 68 1.21 -9.26 5.73
C PRO A 68 2.61 -8.72 5.45
N GLU A 69 3.40 -9.41 4.62
CA GLU A 69 4.76 -8.97 4.30
C GLU A 69 4.74 -7.74 3.40
N ILE A 70 3.86 -7.73 2.40
CA ILE A 70 3.65 -6.56 1.54
C ILE A 70 3.10 -5.40 2.37
N ALA A 71 2.14 -5.65 3.26
CA ALA A 71 1.57 -4.62 4.11
C ALA A 71 2.62 -3.98 5.02
N ALA A 72 3.44 -4.79 5.69
CA ALA A 72 4.55 -4.31 6.51
C ALA A 72 5.56 -3.53 5.68
N TYR A 73 5.99 -4.08 4.54
CA TYR A 73 6.96 -3.41 3.66
C TYR A 73 6.45 -2.05 3.17
N LEU A 74 5.18 -1.96 2.77
CA LEU A 74 4.55 -0.69 2.37
C LEU A 74 4.48 0.31 3.53
N ASN A 75 4.10 -0.17 4.72
CA ASN A 75 3.98 0.65 5.93
C ASN A 75 5.30 1.22 6.43
N ASP A 76 6.39 0.46 6.27
CA ASP A 76 7.71 0.83 6.77
C ASP A 76 8.44 1.76 5.79
N ASN A 77 8.37 1.45 4.49
CA ASN A 77 9.20 2.08 3.47
C ASN A 77 8.50 3.21 2.70
N PHE A 78 7.16 3.30 2.76
CA PHE A 78 6.40 4.32 2.04
C PHE A 78 5.38 5.05 2.92
N TYR A 79 4.88 6.16 2.40
CA TYR A 79 3.54 6.63 2.68
C TYR A 79 2.58 6.00 1.67
N PRO A 80 1.81 4.94 2.04
CA PRO A 80 0.87 4.32 1.12
C PRO A 80 -0.41 5.14 1.01
N VAL A 81 -0.73 5.58 -0.19
CA VAL A 81 -1.90 6.38 -0.53
C VAL A 81 -2.88 5.52 -1.31
N LYS A 82 -4.16 5.62 -0.98
CA LYS A 82 -5.24 5.03 -1.79
C LYS A 82 -5.99 6.15 -2.50
N PHE A 83 -5.94 6.17 -3.82
CA PHE A 83 -6.46 7.29 -4.61
C PHE A 83 -7.52 6.84 -5.60
N ASN A 84 -8.76 7.29 -5.40
CA ASN A 84 -9.84 7.02 -6.34
C ASN A 84 -9.75 7.99 -7.52
N ALA A 85 -9.47 7.46 -8.71
CA ALA A 85 -9.31 8.23 -9.93
C ALA A 85 -10.61 8.92 -10.40
N GLU A 86 -11.75 8.66 -9.76
CA GLU A 86 -13.03 9.31 -10.06
C GLU A 86 -13.60 10.11 -8.87
N GLN A 87 -12.81 10.31 -7.80
CA GLN A 87 -13.24 11.13 -6.65
C GLN A 87 -13.60 12.56 -7.08
N LYS A 88 -14.46 13.22 -6.29
CA LYS A 88 -14.97 14.57 -6.60
C LYS A 88 -14.27 15.66 -5.82
N GLU A 89 -13.67 15.26 -4.71
CA GLU A 89 -12.96 16.10 -3.78
C GLU A 89 -11.68 16.62 -4.45
N ASP A 90 -11.53 17.94 -4.45
CA ASP A 90 -10.35 18.61 -4.98
C ASP A 90 -9.12 18.27 -4.14
N VAL A 91 -7.99 18.09 -4.80
CA VAL A 91 -6.67 17.90 -4.17
C VAL A 91 -5.82 19.13 -4.40
N SER A 92 -5.30 19.73 -3.32
CA SER A 92 -4.39 20.87 -3.40
C SER A 92 -2.96 20.44 -3.16
N PHE A 93 -2.08 20.68 -4.13
CA PHE A 93 -0.68 20.31 -4.05
C PHE A 93 0.21 21.28 -4.81
N ARG A 94 1.32 21.71 -4.19
CA ARG A 94 2.31 22.64 -4.77
C ARG A 94 1.71 23.91 -5.38
N GLY A 95 0.67 24.47 -4.76
CA GLY A 95 0.01 25.69 -5.22
C GLY A 95 -0.91 25.48 -6.43
N ALA A 96 -1.10 24.25 -6.88
CA ALA A 96 -2.12 23.88 -7.84
C ALA A 96 -3.29 23.15 -7.14
N THR A 97 -4.48 23.29 -7.70
CA THR A 97 -5.66 22.50 -7.33
C THR A 97 -5.98 21.56 -8.49
N TYR A 98 -6.12 20.28 -8.17
CA TYR A 98 -6.49 19.22 -9.09
C TYR A 98 -7.92 18.83 -8.78
N SER A 99 -8.76 18.75 -9.81
CA SER A 99 -10.20 18.60 -9.67
C SER A 99 -10.75 17.45 -10.51
N PHE A 100 -12.03 17.14 -10.31
CA PHE A 100 -12.73 16.18 -11.14
C PHE A 100 -13.12 16.80 -12.50
N VAL A 101 -12.76 16.11 -13.59
CA VAL A 101 -13.14 16.44 -14.97
C VAL A 101 -14.22 15.48 -15.44
N SER A 102 -15.40 16.01 -15.74
CA SER A 102 -16.48 15.24 -16.37
C SER A 102 -16.13 14.85 -17.80
N SER A 103 -16.36 13.59 -18.17
CA SER A 103 -16.16 13.05 -19.51
C SER A 103 -17.26 12.05 -19.85
N GLY A 104 -18.39 12.56 -20.35
CA GLY A 104 -19.57 11.76 -20.69
C GLY A 104 -20.27 11.22 -19.44
N SER A 105 -20.59 9.92 -19.42
CA SER A 105 -21.22 9.27 -18.26
C SER A 105 -20.27 9.00 -17.09
N ARG A 106 -18.96 9.22 -17.29
CA ARG A 106 -17.92 9.11 -16.27
C ARG A 106 -17.11 10.40 -16.22
N GLY A 107 -15.94 10.35 -15.60
CA GLY A 107 -14.91 11.36 -15.69
C GLY A 107 -13.66 10.87 -14.99
N TYR A 108 -12.75 11.77 -14.66
CA TYR A 108 -11.52 11.42 -13.98
C TYR A 108 -11.03 12.59 -13.15
N HIS A 109 -10.22 12.30 -12.14
CA HIS A 109 -9.55 13.30 -11.34
C HIS A 109 -8.23 13.70 -12.02
N GLU A 110 -7.96 15.01 -12.14
CA GLU A 110 -6.76 15.53 -12.82
C GLU A 110 -5.46 14.99 -12.24
N LEU A 111 -5.40 14.82 -10.91
CA LEU A 111 -4.24 14.20 -10.25
C LEU A 111 -4.00 12.76 -10.74
N ALA A 112 -5.06 11.95 -10.88
CA ALA A 112 -4.91 10.59 -11.41
C ALA A 112 -4.44 10.60 -12.87
N ALA A 113 -4.93 11.53 -13.69
CA ALA A 113 -4.45 11.69 -15.06
C ALA A 113 -2.95 12.05 -15.09
N GLY A 114 -2.49 12.94 -14.22
CA GLY A 114 -1.07 13.29 -14.08
C GLY A 114 -0.21 12.11 -13.64
N LEU A 115 -0.63 11.41 -12.57
CA LEU A 115 0.08 10.24 -12.02
C LEU A 115 0.20 9.10 -13.03
N LEU A 116 -0.80 8.93 -13.90
CA LEU A 116 -0.88 7.83 -14.87
C LEU A 116 -0.44 8.22 -16.28
N ASN A 117 0.22 9.37 -16.47
CA ASN A 117 0.65 9.85 -17.78
C ASN A 117 -0.50 9.88 -18.82
N ASN A 118 -1.70 10.29 -18.39
CA ASN A 118 -2.96 10.28 -19.15
C ASN A 118 -3.41 8.89 -19.66
N LYS A 119 -2.81 7.80 -19.17
CA LYS A 119 -3.21 6.43 -19.48
C LYS A 119 -4.01 5.86 -18.31
N LEU A 120 -5.28 6.26 -18.22
CA LEU A 120 -6.19 5.85 -17.15
C LEU A 120 -6.58 4.36 -17.27
N SER A 121 -5.70 3.48 -16.81
CA SER A 121 -5.92 2.04 -16.65
C SER A 121 -5.89 1.66 -15.18
N PHE A 122 -6.76 0.75 -14.75
CA PHE A 122 -6.90 0.39 -13.33
C PHE A 122 -6.89 -1.13 -13.11
N PRO A 123 -6.29 -1.62 -12.00
CA PRO A 123 -5.49 -0.85 -11.05
C PRO A 123 -4.19 -0.36 -11.70
N THR A 124 -3.63 0.74 -11.20
CA THR A 124 -2.25 1.12 -11.46
C THR A 124 -1.64 1.62 -10.16
N VAL A 125 -0.47 1.10 -9.79
CA VAL A 125 0.29 1.65 -8.67
C VAL A 125 1.30 2.67 -9.18
N VAL A 126 1.62 3.68 -8.39
CA VAL A 126 2.60 4.71 -8.74
C VAL A 126 3.56 4.89 -7.58
N PHE A 127 4.85 4.97 -7.90
CA PHE A 127 5.91 5.27 -6.94
C PHE A 127 6.37 6.70 -7.16
N LEU A 128 6.34 7.51 -6.10
CA LEU A 128 6.96 8.82 -6.05
C LEU A 128 8.16 8.78 -5.11
N ASP A 129 9.21 9.54 -5.45
CA ASP A 129 10.31 9.76 -4.53
C ASP A 129 9.95 10.80 -3.43
N GLU A 130 10.91 11.07 -2.54
CA GLU A 130 10.81 11.96 -1.39
C GLU A 130 10.62 13.45 -1.79
N ASP A 131 10.80 13.76 -3.07
CA ASP A 131 10.58 15.05 -3.71
C ASP A 131 9.34 15.05 -4.61
N PHE A 132 8.45 14.06 -4.44
CA PHE A 132 7.20 13.91 -5.19
C PHE A 132 7.39 13.79 -6.71
N ARG A 133 8.57 13.39 -7.19
CA ARG A 133 8.80 13.08 -8.61
C ARG A 133 8.31 11.68 -8.88
N ILE A 134 7.61 11.48 -10.00
CA ILE A 134 7.12 10.17 -10.42
C ILE A 134 8.32 9.31 -10.83
N ILE A 135 8.54 8.21 -10.12
CA ILE A 135 9.52 7.18 -10.50
C ILE A 135 8.94 6.32 -11.62
N SER A 136 7.81 5.65 -11.37
CA SER A 136 7.12 4.86 -12.39
C SER A 136 5.66 4.57 -12.01
N PRO A 137 4.71 4.68 -12.96
CA PRO A 137 3.46 3.96 -12.88
C PRO A 137 3.66 2.48 -13.28
N VAL A 138 2.97 1.56 -12.61
CA VAL A 138 3.00 0.12 -12.89
C VAL A 138 1.54 -0.37 -13.05
N PRO A 139 1.06 -0.52 -14.30
CA PRO A 139 -0.34 -0.81 -14.56
C PRO A 139 -0.67 -2.30 -14.42
N GLY A 140 -1.90 -2.57 -14.01
CA GLY A 140 -2.49 -3.89 -13.96
C GLY A 140 -2.43 -4.55 -12.58
N TYR A 141 -3.16 -5.66 -12.47
CA TYR A 141 -3.14 -6.49 -11.28
C TYR A 141 -1.84 -7.30 -11.20
N HIS A 142 -1.23 -7.30 -10.01
CA HIS A 142 -0.07 -8.10 -9.70
C HIS A 142 -0.33 -9.00 -8.49
N LYS A 143 -0.01 -10.29 -8.61
CA LYS A 143 -0.04 -11.25 -7.49
C LYS A 143 1.04 -10.90 -6.44
N PRO A 144 0.88 -11.35 -5.18
CA PRO A 144 1.84 -11.09 -4.09
C PRO A 144 3.30 -11.27 -4.48
N ASP A 145 3.70 -12.46 -4.95
CA ASP A 145 5.11 -12.77 -5.24
C ASP A 145 5.75 -11.83 -6.26
N PHE A 146 5.00 -11.41 -7.29
CA PHE A 146 5.49 -10.45 -8.26
C PHE A 146 5.51 -9.05 -7.67
N PHE A 147 4.45 -8.68 -6.97
CA PHE A 147 4.30 -7.35 -6.38
C PHE A 147 5.37 -7.08 -5.33
N GLN A 148 5.77 -8.08 -4.53
CA GLN A 148 6.89 -7.98 -3.59
C GLN A 148 8.17 -7.53 -4.31
N LYS A 149 8.49 -8.12 -5.47
CA LYS A 149 9.65 -7.69 -6.27
C LYS A 149 9.51 -6.25 -6.76
N VAL A 150 8.31 -5.85 -7.17
CA VAL A 150 8.03 -4.48 -7.64
C VAL A 150 8.28 -3.48 -6.52
N VAL A 151 7.70 -3.70 -5.33
CA VAL A 151 7.86 -2.76 -4.21
C VAL A 151 9.30 -2.72 -3.73
N THR A 152 10.02 -3.85 -3.70
CA THR A 152 11.45 -3.88 -3.37
C THR A 152 12.29 -3.13 -4.39
N TYR A 153 12.04 -3.34 -5.70
CA TYR A 153 12.79 -2.68 -6.76
C TYR A 153 12.73 -1.14 -6.71
N PHE A 154 11.54 -0.60 -6.38
CA PHE A 154 11.35 0.85 -6.28
C PHE A 154 11.63 1.41 -4.88
N GLY A 155 11.31 0.66 -3.83
CA GLY A 155 11.50 1.08 -2.44
C GLY A 155 12.97 1.18 -2.06
N ASP A 156 13.75 0.17 -2.46
CA ASP A 156 15.18 0.04 -2.15
C ASP A 156 16.07 0.65 -3.25
N ASP A 157 15.50 1.49 -4.12
CA ASP A 157 16.21 2.25 -5.16
C ASP A 157 16.99 1.44 -6.22
N HIS A 158 16.72 0.14 -6.35
CA HIS A 158 17.36 -0.71 -7.37
C HIS A 158 17.17 -0.21 -8.80
N TYR A 159 16.09 0.53 -9.07
CA TYR A 159 15.85 1.17 -10.38
C TYR A 159 16.91 2.18 -10.80
N GLN A 160 17.72 2.68 -9.86
CA GLN A 160 18.82 3.60 -10.13
C GLN A 160 20.09 2.85 -10.59
N GLU A 161 20.19 1.55 -10.28
CA GLU A 161 21.42 0.77 -10.44
C GLU A 161 21.30 -0.32 -11.51
N THR A 162 20.12 -0.91 -11.67
CA THR A 162 19.89 -2.04 -12.57
C THR A 162 18.54 -1.93 -13.27
N SER A 163 18.41 -2.62 -14.40
CA SER A 163 17.14 -2.73 -15.11
C SER A 163 16.19 -3.70 -14.40
N TRP A 164 14.88 -3.47 -14.53
CA TRP A 164 13.86 -4.39 -14.00
C TRP A 164 14.12 -5.86 -14.38
N LYS A 165 14.46 -6.12 -15.65
CA LYS A 165 14.70 -7.48 -16.16
C LYS A 165 15.86 -8.17 -15.46
N GLU A 166 16.91 -7.43 -15.15
CA GLU A 166 18.09 -7.96 -14.47
C GLU A 166 17.82 -8.15 -12.97
N PHE A 167 17.17 -7.18 -12.32
CA PHE A 167 16.72 -7.31 -10.95
C PHE A 167 15.82 -8.52 -10.75
N GLU A 168 14.76 -8.65 -11.56
CA GLU A 168 13.76 -9.72 -11.44
C GLU A 168 14.39 -11.12 -11.59
N LYS A 169 15.38 -11.25 -12.47
CA LYS A 169 16.11 -12.50 -12.69
C LYS A 169 16.96 -12.90 -11.49
N ASN A 170 17.54 -11.93 -10.80
CA ASN A 170 18.47 -12.14 -9.69
C ASN A 170 17.81 -12.01 -8.31
N TYR A 171 16.53 -11.62 -8.26
CA TYR A 171 15.79 -11.43 -7.03
C TYR A 171 15.73 -12.73 -6.21
N THR A 172 16.23 -12.63 -4.98
CA THR A 172 16.14 -13.67 -3.97
C THR A 172 15.46 -13.07 -2.76
N LYS A 173 14.41 -13.74 -2.27
CA LYS A 173 13.67 -13.33 -1.08
C LYS A 173 14.50 -13.55 0.18
#